data_AF-A0A849EY43-F1
#
_entry.id   AF-A0A849EY43-F1
#
_cell.length_a   1.000
_cell.length_b   1.000
_cell.length_c   1.000
_cell.angle_alpha   90.00
_cell.angle_beta   90.00
_cell.angle_gamma   90.00
#
_symmetry.space_group_name_H-M   'P 1'
#
loop_
_entity.id
_entity.type
_entity.pdbx_description
1 polymer ?
#
loop_
_entity_poly.entity_id
_entity_poly.type
_entity_poly.pdbx_seq_one_letter_code
_entity_poly.pdbx_strand_id
1 'polypeptide(L)'
;MIKRPDPIQSIKASFEVHPITALLGPRQCGKTTLARYIAAQEAATIFDLENPVDIQRLTVPMQALQDLTGIVIIDEVQRKPKLFELLRVLVD
;
A
#
# COMPACT_ATOMS: atom_id res chain seq x y z
N MET A 1 5.88 8.86 18.55
CA MET A 1 6.17 8.01 17.37
C MET A 1 7.68 7.96 17.18
N ILE A 2 8.30 6.76 17.10
CA ILE A 2 9.75 6.64 16.90
C ILE A 2 10.05 6.94 15.43
N LYS A 3 10.93 7.91 15.15
CA LYS A 3 11.37 8.21 13.78
C LYS A 3 12.20 7.04 13.26
N ARG A 4 11.86 6.52 12.07
CA ARG A 4 12.59 5.45 11.37
C ARG A 4 13.11 6.01 10.03
N PRO A 5 14.19 6.81 10.04
CA PRO A 5 14.65 7.50 8.84
C PRO A 5 15.02 6.53 7.72
N ASP A 6 15.74 5.44 8.04
CA ASP A 6 16.26 4.53 7.01
C ASP A 6 15.14 3.83 6.22
N PRO A 7 14.11 3.22 6.86
CA PRO A 7 13.01 2.62 6.12
C PRO A 7 12.21 3.61 5.28
N ILE A 8 11.99 4.84 5.76
CA ILE A 8 11.25 5.86 4.99
C ILE A 8 12.04 6.26 3.75
N GLN A 9 13.35 6.49 3.90
CA GLN A 9 14.20 6.86 2.79
C GLN A 9 14.31 5.74 1.76
N SER A 10 14.41 4.48 2.19
CA SER A 10 14.38 3.33 1.28
C SER A 10 13.07 3.21 0.51
N ILE A 11 11.92 3.49 1.15
CA ILE A 11 10.62 3.49 0.46
C ILE A 11 10.56 4.60 -0.58
N LYS A 12 10.99 5.82 -0.22
CA LYS A 12 11.04 6.94 -1.17
C LYS A 12 11.95 6.64 -2.35
N ALA A 13 13.16 6.15 -2.09
CA ALA A 13 14.10 5.76 -3.14
C ALA A 13 13.55 4.63 -4.04
N SER A 14 12.82 3.67 -3.46
CA SER A 14 12.15 2.62 -4.24
C SER A 14 11.11 3.19 -5.21
N PHE A 15 10.35 4.21 -4.80
CA PHE A 15 9.39 4.89 -5.67
C PHE A 15 10.02 5.74 -6.79
N GLU A 16 11.31 6.07 -6.70
CA GLU A 16 12.02 6.76 -7.80
C GLU A 16 12.25 5.85 -9.01
N VAL A 17 12.23 4.52 -8.81
CA VAL A 17 12.54 3.52 -9.85
C VAL A 17 11.40 2.52 -10.09
N HIS A 18 10.49 2.36 -9.13
CA HIS A 18 9.39 1.39 -9.19
C HIS A 18 8.05 2.04 -8.84
N PRO A 19 6.98 1.78 -9.60
CA PRO A 19 5.66 2.32 -9.27
C PRO A 19 5.03 1.64 -8.04
N ILE A 20 5.52 0.47 -7.63
CA ILE A 20 5.03 -0.28 -6.46
C ILE A 20 6.21 -0.66 -5.56
N THR A 21 6.04 -0.44 -4.25
CA THR A 21 6.99 -0.87 -3.22
C THR A 21 6.32 -1.83 -2.24
N ALA A 22 6.90 -3.03 -2.06
CA ALA A 22 6.42 -4.00 -1.08
C ALA A 22 7.13 -3.84 0.27
N LEU A 23 6.35 -3.73 1.35
CA LEU A 23 6.89 -3.70 2.72
C LEU A 23 6.89 -5.10 3.31
N LEU A 24 8.07 -5.72 3.40
CA LEU A 24 8.25 -7.06 3.94
C LEU A 24 8.81 -7.02 5.37
N GLY A 25 8.48 -8.04 6.16
CA GLY A 25 9.04 -8.22 7.50
C GLY A 25 8.10 -8.99 8.44
N PRO A 26 8.60 -9.41 9.62
CA PRO A 26 7.83 -10.20 10.59
C PRO A 26 6.51 -9.53 11.02
N ARG A 27 5.56 -10.32 11.55
CA ARG A 27 4.36 -9.74 12.19
C ARG A 27 4.80 -8.82 13.33
N GLN A 28 4.05 -7.73 13.55
CA GLN A 28 4.27 -6.76 14.62
C GLN A 28 5.60 -5.97 14.58
N CYS A 29 6.34 -5.96 13.46
CA CYS A 29 7.54 -5.11 13.33
C CYS A 29 7.25 -3.62 13.01
N GLY A 30 5.96 -3.25 12.85
CA GLY A 30 5.51 -1.87 12.61
C GLY A 30 5.33 -1.46 11.15
N LYS A 31 5.09 -2.41 10.23
CA LYS A 31 4.88 -2.11 8.79
C LYS A 31 3.68 -1.20 8.54
N THR A 32 2.51 -1.55 9.09
CA THR A 32 1.30 -0.72 9.03
C THR A 32 1.55 0.68 9.60
N THR A 33 2.29 0.78 10.70
CA THR A 33 2.65 2.05 11.31
C THR A 33 3.50 2.90 10.37
N LEU A 34 4.47 2.30 9.68
CA LEU A 34 5.31 2.97 8.70
C LEU A 34 4.52 3.42 7.46
N ALA A 35 3.64 2.55 6.94
CA ALA A 35 2.78 2.89 5.82
C ALA A 35 1.84 4.06 6.16
N ARG A 36 1.18 4.02 7.33
CA ARG A 36 0.32 5.11 7.81
C ARG A 36 1.09 6.40 8.08
N TYR A 37 2.36 6.32 8.49
CA TYR A 37 3.22 7.49 8.64
C TYR A 37 3.43 8.21 7.30
N ILE A 38 3.66 7.46 6.23
CA ILE A 38 3.82 8.01 4.88
C ILE A 38 2.50 8.60 4.39
N ALA A 39 1.38 7.88 4.57
CA ALA A 39 0.04 8.38 4.23
C ALA A 39 -0.38 9.65 4.98
N ALA A 40 0.21 9.94 6.14
CA ALA A 40 -0.07 11.18 6.87
C ALA A 40 0.66 12.40 6.27
N GLN A 41 1.64 12.20 5.38
CA GLN A 41 2.42 13.28 4.78
C GLN A 41 1.98 13.65 3.36
N GLU A 42 1.22 12.78 2.69
CA GLU A 42 0.83 12.94 1.29
C GLU A 42 -0.62 12.44 1.12
N ALA A 43 -1.30 12.87 0.05
CA ALA A 43 -2.63 12.35 -0.26
C ALA A 43 -2.53 10.83 -0.50
N ALA A 44 -3.25 10.06 0.32
CA ALA A 44 -3.18 8.61 0.27
C ALA A 44 -4.54 7.94 0.45
N THR A 45 -4.75 6.85 -0.27
CA THR A 45 -5.89 5.95 -0.10
C THR A 45 -5.42 4.66 0.56
N ILE A 46 -6.09 4.26 1.63
CA ILE A 46 -5.76 3.04 2.38
C ILE A 46 -6.88 2.02 2.20
N PHE A 47 -6.47 0.79 1.93
CA PHE A 47 -7.31 -0.41 1.97
C PHE A 47 -6.69 -1.41 2.94
N ASP A 48 -7.38 -1.69 4.04
CA ASP A 48 -6.97 -2.73 4.98
C ASP A 48 -7.75 -4.02 4.68
N LEU A 49 -7.07 -5.06 4.18
CA LEU A 49 -7.76 -6.30 3.80
C LEU A 49 -8.20 -7.17 4.98
N GLU A 50 -8.02 -6.70 6.22
CA GLU A 50 -8.70 -7.26 7.40
C GLU A 50 -10.06 -6.60 7.65
N ASN A 51 -10.25 -5.36 7.18
CA ASN A 51 -11.47 -4.60 7.34
C ASN A 51 -12.52 -5.01 6.29
N PRO A 52 -13.70 -5.50 6.69
CA PRO A 52 -14.75 -5.92 5.76
C PRO A 52 -15.22 -4.80 4.82
N VAL A 53 -15.19 -3.53 5.26
CA VAL A 53 -15.58 -2.39 4.43
C VAL A 53 -14.60 -2.19 3.28
N ASP A 54 -13.29 -2.30 3.52
CA ASP A 54 -12.28 -2.12 2.49
C ASP A 54 -12.23 -3.32 1.53
N ILE A 55 -12.47 -4.53 2.04
CA ILE A 55 -12.67 -5.71 1.20
C ILE A 55 -13.86 -5.49 0.25
N GLN A 56 -14.98 -4.95 0.75
CA GLN A 56 -16.15 -4.65 -0.07
C GLN A 56 -15.87 -3.57 -1.11
N ARG A 57 -15.13 -2.50 -0.76
CA ARG A 57 -14.69 -1.47 -1.71
C ARG A 57 -13.87 -2.07 -2.86
N LEU A 58 -13.11 -3.13 -2.60
CA LEU A 58 -12.33 -3.87 -3.58
C LEU A 58 -13.08 -5.06 -4.20
N THR A 59 -14.41 -5.06 -4.21
CA THR A 59 -15.20 -6.07 -4.94
C THR A 59 -14.99 -5.96 -6.45
N VAL A 60 -14.83 -4.74 -6.95
CA VAL A 60 -14.44 -4.44 -8.35
C VAL A 60 -13.12 -3.65 -8.34
N PRO A 61 -11.97 -4.32 -8.15
CA PRO A 61 -10.71 -3.64 -7.85
C PRO A 61 -10.24 -2.69 -8.95
N MET A 62 -10.49 -3.01 -10.22
CA MET A 62 -10.09 -2.16 -11.34
C MET A 62 -10.73 -0.77 -11.21
N GLN A 63 -12.06 -0.72 -11.05
CA GLN A 63 -12.79 0.53 -10.87
C GLN A 63 -12.40 1.24 -9.58
N ALA A 64 -12.15 0.48 -8.51
CA ALA A 64 -11.78 1.05 -7.21
C ALA A 64 -10.38 1.68 -7.20
N LEU A 65 -9.48 1.26 -8.10
CA LEU A 65 -8.08 1.64 -8.10
C LEU A 65 -7.67 2.54 -9.28
N GLN A 66 -8.29 2.38 -10.46
CA GLN A 66 -7.86 3.03 -11.71
C GLN A 66 -7.81 4.57 -11.65
N ASP A 67 -8.74 5.19 -10.91
CA ASP A 67 -8.89 6.65 -10.85
C ASP A 67 -8.20 7.24 -9.60
N LEU A 68 -7.57 6.39 -8.77
CA LEU A 68 -6.85 6.85 -7.60
C LEU A 68 -5.56 7.55 -8.00
N THR A 69 -5.26 8.63 -7.29
CA THR A 69 -4.02 9.38 -7.43
C THR A 69 -3.30 9.46 -6.08
N GLY A 70 -2.01 9.74 -6.12
CA GLY A 70 -1.18 9.72 -4.92
C GLY A 70 -0.86 8.31 -4.43
N ILE A 71 -0.56 8.18 -3.13
CA ILE A 71 -0.12 6.90 -2.56
C ILE A 71 -1.32 5.98 -2.31
N VAL A 72 -1.25 4.75 -2.79
CA VAL A 72 -2.23 3.70 -2.47
C VAL A 72 -1.57 2.66 -1.58
N ILE A 73 -2.12 2.45 -0.39
CA ILE A 73 -1.66 1.44 0.56
C ILE A 73 -2.69 0.31 0.61
N ILE A 74 -2.23 -0.91 0.32
CA ILE A 74 -3.02 -2.13 0.47
C ILE A 74 -2.39 -2.94 1.59
N ASP A 75 -2.94 -2.84 2.80
CA ASP A 75 -2.45 -3.56 3.96
C ASP A 75 -2.97 -5.01 3.97
N GLU A 76 -2.14 -5.91 4.50
CA GLU A 76 -2.40 -7.36 4.48
C GLU A 76 -2.77 -7.89 3.07
N VAL A 77 -2.13 -7.36 2.03
CA VAL A 77 -2.40 -7.66 0.60
C VAL A 77 -2.41 -9.15 0.26
N GLN A 78 -1.67 -9.97 1.00
CA GLN A 78 -1.65 -11.43 0.82
C GLN A 78 -3.01 -12.10 1.06
N ARG A 79 -3.96 -11.41 1.71
CA ARG A 79 -5.35 -11.89 1.86
C ARG A 79 -6.12 -11.90 0.53
N LYS A 80 -5.65 -11.19 -0.49
CA LYS A 80 -6.23 -11.19 -1.85
C LYS A 80 -5.16 -11.28 -2.94
N PRO A 81 -4.51 -12.45 -3.12
CA PRO A 81 -3.37 -12.62 -4.05
C PRO A 81 -3.67 -12.25 -5.51
N LYS A 82 -4.91 -12.42 -5.97
CA LYS A 82 -5.35 -12.03 -7.32
C LYS A 82 -5.19 -10.54 -7.61
N LEU A 83 -5.01 -9.69 -6.59
CA LEU A 83 -4.71 -8.27 -6.80
C LEU A 83 -3.35 -8.06 -7.49
N PHE A 84 -2.37 -8.94 -7.33
CA PHE A 84 -1.04 -8.72 -7.93
C PHE A 84 -1.08 -8.67 -9.46
N GLU A 85 -1.89 -9.53 -10.10
CA GLU A 85 -2.08 -9.51 -11.55
C GLU A 85 -2.70 -8.19 -12.03
N LEU A 86 -3.70 -7.70 -11.30
CA LEU A 86 -4.39 -6.44 -11.61
C LEU A 86 -3.49 -5.23 -11.35
N LEU A 87 -2.74 -5.22 -10.25
CA LEU A 87 -1.80 -4.16 -9.93
C LEU A 87 -0.75 -4.02 -11.02
N ARG A 88 -0.24 -5.14 -11.58
CA ARG A 88 0.70 -5.11 -12.71
C ARG A 88 0.11 -4.36 -13.91
N VAL A 89 -1.15 -4.61 -14.26
CA VAL A 89 -1.83 -3.94 -15.38
C VAL A 89 -2.05 -2.44 -15.10
N LEU A 90 -2.29 -2.06 -13.85
CA LEU A 90 -2.50 -0.65 -13.47
C LEU A 90 -1.22 0.18 -13.44
N VAL A 91 -0.06 -0.46 -13.27
CA VAL A 91 1.23 0.23 -13.14
C VAL A 91 2.20 -0.01 -14.30
N ASP A 92 1.87 -0.91 -15.22
CA ASP A 92 2.49 -1.02 -16.56
C ASP A 92 2.17 0.24 -17.38
#